data_AF-A0A956X284-F1
#
_entry.id   AF-A0A956X284-F1
#
_cell.length_a   1.000
_cell.length_b   1.000
_cell.length_c   1.000
_cell.angle_alpha   90.00
_cell.angle_beta   90.00
_cell.angle_gamma   90.00
#
_symmetry.space_group_name_H-M   'P 1'
#
loop_
_entity.id
_entity.type
_entity.pdbx_description
1 polymer ?
#
loop_
_entity_poly.entity_id
_entity_poly.type
_entity_poly.pdbx_seq_one_letter_code
_entity_poly.pdbx_strand_id
1 'polypeptide(L)'
;PHIEIIRIGSRVPVFLPMRVNADFCDMVQKYHPFWLNIHVNLPKEITPELGAAMDRLTRAGVPVGNQSVLLAGVNDSVHIQRQLVHDLVKIRVRPYYLYQCDLVEGAGHFRTSVSKGIEIMEGLRGHTSGYAVPTYVVDAPGGGGKIPVTPNYVLAQAPGKVVLRNFEGFITTYTEPLDYDPDAIKPQEALIAHRPEPGQEGILELLEGQRMFIEPEGFEETRARGGAEHRLRSGEIKQKWQPLGIGSIEQQPAQLEEGNDGEG
;
A
#
# COMPACT_ATOMS: atom_id res chain seq x y z
N PRO A 1 -15.01 17.32 16.56
CA PRO A 1 -14.64 15.89 16.70
C PRO A 1 -13.75 15.46 15.52
N HIS A 2 -12.55 14.91 15.75
CA HIS A 2 -11.54 14.62 14.71
C HIS A 2 -11.36 13.12 14.39
N ILE A 3 -12.04 12.24 15.13
CA ILE A 3 -11.96 10.79 14.94
C ILE A 3 -13.03 10.38 13.93
N GLU A 4 -12.61 9.79 12.82
CA GLU A 4 -13.52 9.36 11.74
C GLU A 4 -13.87 7.87 11.81
N ILE A 5 -12.91 7.01 12.15
CA ILE A 5 -13.07 5.55 12.12
C ILE A 5 -12.52 4.94 13.40
N ILE A 6 -13.30 4.04 14.00
CA ILE A 6 -12.84 3.19 15.10
C ILE A 6 -12.57 1.79 14.56
N ARG A 7 -11.41 1.21 14.89
CA ARG A 7 -11.08 -0.16 14.51
C ARG A 7 -10.41 -0.91 15.66
N ILE A 8 -10.73 -2.20 15.79
CA ILE A 8 -10.10 -3.10 16.75
C ILE A 8 -9.42 -4.24 16.00
N GLY A 9 -8.17 -4.55 16.37
CA GLY A 9 -7.53 -5.82 16.04
C GLY A 9 -7.63 -6.76 17.23
N SER A 10 -8.19 -7.96 17.05
CA SER A 10 -8.33 -8.90 18.16
C SER A 10 -8.35 -10.36 17.70
N ARG A 11 -7.59 -11.20 18.40
CA ARG A 11 -7.69 -12.66 18.26
C ARG A 11 -8.71 -13.28 19.21
N VAL A 12 -9.34 -12.49 20.09
CA VAL A 12 -10.35 -12.96 21.04
C VAL A 12 -11.50 -13.70 20.35
N PRO A 13 -12.07 -13.25 19.22
CA PRO A 13 -13.14 -13.99 18.57
C PRO A 13 -12.75 -15.40 18.13
N VAL A 14 -11.46 -15.65 17.86
CA VAL A 14 -10.96 -16.94 17.40
C VAL A 14 -10.83 -17.95 18.55
N PHE A 15 -10.31 -17.52 19.71
CA PHE A 15 -10.12 -18.41 20.88
C PHE A 15 -11.27 -18.41 21.89
N LEU A 16 -12.02 -17.31 21.96
CA LEU A 16 -13.16 -17.10 22.85
C LEU A 16 -14.32 -16.44 22.08
N PRO A 17 -14.90 -17.14 21.09
CA PRO A 17 -15.97 -16.59 20.24
C PRO A 17 -17.19 -16.13 21.05
N MET A 18 -17.44 -16.72 22.23
CA MET A 18 -18.51 -16.35 23.15
C MET A 18 -18.44 -14.89 23.63
N ARG A 19 -17.29 -14.22 23.51
CA ARG A 19 -17.18 -12.80 23.83
C ARG A 19 -17.94 -11.90 22.85
N VAL A 20 -18.20 -12.41 21.64
CA VAL A 20 -19.05 -11.77 20.63
C VAL A 20 -20.50 -12.16 20.91
N ASN A 21 -21.11 -11.48 21.88
CA ASN A 21 -22.49 -11.70 22.31
C ASN A 21 -23.41 -10.54 21.88
N ALA A 22 -24.70 -10.63 22.22
CA ALA A 22 -25.70 -9.63 21.87
C ALA A 22 -25.35 -8.24 22.43
N ASP A 23 -25.04 -8.16 23.73
CA ASP A 23 -24.69 -6.90 24.39
C ASP A 23 -23.50 -6.19 23.72
N PHE A 24 -22.47 -6.95 23.31
CA PHE A 24 -21.35 -6.40 22.57
C PHE A 24 -21.78 -5.86 21.20
N CYS A 25 -22.59 -6.63 20.47
CA CYS A 25 -23.10 -6.21 19.15
C CYS A 25 -23.98 -4.95 19.24
N ASP A 26 -24.84 -4.87 20.26
CA ASP A 26 -25.71 -3.72 20.50
C ASP A 26 -24.93 -2.48 20.92
N MET A 27 -23.80 -2.67 21.60
CA MET A 27 -22.88 -1.59 21.95
C MET A 27 -22.17 -1.06 20.70
N VAL A 28 -21.51 -1.90 19.91
CA VAL A 28 -20.70 -1.45 18.77
C VAL A 28 -21.53 -0.75 17.67
N GLN A 29 -22.79 -1.14 17.50
CA GLN A 29 -23.71 -0.48 16.55
C GLN A 29 -23.88 1.02 16.78
N LYS A 30 -23.72 1.48 18.02
CA LYS A 30 -23.87 2.89 18.39
C LYS A 30 -22.67 3.75 17.99
N TYR A 31 -21.56 3.12 17.59
CA TYR A 31 -20.27 3.77 17.34
C TYR A 31 -19.78 3.60 15.90
N HIS A 32 -20.70 3.38 14.95
CA HIS A 32 -20.33 3.32 13.53
C HIS A 32 -19.74 4.65 13.03
N PRO A 33 -18.74 4.62 12.13
CA PRO A 33 -18.19 3.43 11.47
C PRO A 33 -17.16 2.67 12.35
N PHE A 34 -17.45 1.39 12.59
CA PHE A 34 -16.63 0.51 13.44
C PHE A 34 -16.17 -0.72 12.66
N TRP A 35 -14.87 -1.03 12.73
CA TRP A 35 -14.24 -2.14 12.01
C TRP A 35 -13.56 -3.13 12.97
N LEU A 36 -13.54 -4.42 12.61
CA LEU A 36 -12.83 -5.44 13.38
C LEU A 36 -11.91 -6.26 12.47
N ASN A 37 -10.65 -6.44 12.87
CA ASN A 37 -9.75 -7.39 12.25
C ASN A 37 -9.47 -8.56 13.20
N ILE A 38 -9.65 -9.78 12.72
CA ILE A 38 -9.36 -11.02 13.45
C ILE A 38 -8.07 -11.69 12.95
N HIS A 39 -7.57 -12.67 13.69
CA HIS A 39 -6.30 -13.35 13.39
C HIS A 39 -6.49 -14.88 13.36
N VAL A 40 -6.85 -15.38 12.18
CA VAL A 40 -6.97 -16.81 11.83
C VAL A 40 -5.83 -17.12 10.88
N ASN A 41 -5.03 -18.15 11.16
CA ASN A 41 -3.89 -18.59 10.36
C ASN A 41 -4.13 -19.92 9.65
N LEU A 42 -5.07 -20.74 10.14
CA LEU A 42 -5.39 -22.05 9.59
C LEU A 42 -6.90 -22.24 9.42
N PRO A 43 -7.36 -22.97 8.37
CA PRO A 43 -8.78 -23.27 8.19
C PRO A 43 -9.44 -23.93 9.40
N LYS A 44 -8.71 -24.80 10.11
CA LYS A 44 -9.20 -25.51 11.30
C LYS A 44 -9.54 -24.59 12.49
N GLU A 45 -9.04 -23.35 12.50
CA GLU A 45 -9.40 -22.35 13.51
C GLU A 45 -10.79 -21.73 13.22
N ILE A 46 -11.37 -21.99 12.04
CA ILE A 46 -12.72 -21.56 11.67
C ILE A 46 -13.73 -22.59 12.16
N THR A 47 -14.10 -22.47 13.43
CA THR A 47 -15.11 -23.33 14.06
C THR A 47 -16.53 -22.81 13.81
N PRO A 48 -17.58 -23.64 14.02
CA PRO A 48 -18.96 -23.18 13.96
C PRO A 48 -19.26 -22.00 14.89
N GLU A 49 -18.63 -21.97 16.08
CA GLU A 49 -18.78 -20.90 17.05
C GLU A 49 -18.17 -19.59 16.54
N LEU A 50 -16.98 -19.64 15.92
CA LEU A 50 -16.40 -18.46 15.27
C LEU A 50 -17.30 -17.99 14.12
N GLY A 51 -17.81 -18.90 13.29
CA GLY A 51 -18.75 -18.55 12.22
C GLY A 51 -19.99 -17.83 12.74
N ALA A 52 -20.60 -18.32 13.82
CA ALA A 52 -21.75 -17.69 14.47
C ALA A 52 -21.41 -16.32 15.08
N ALA A 53 -20.22 -16.16 15.66
CA ALA A 53 -19.74 -14.87 16.16
C ALA A 53 -19.58 -13.85 15.02
N MET A 54 -18.99 -14.25 13.90
CA MET A 54 -18.81 -13.36 12.74
C MET A 54 -20.15 -13.02 12.08
N ASP A 55 -21.10 -13.96 12.04
CA ASP A 55 -22.46 -13.71 11.56
C ASP A 55 -23.17 -12.61 12.38
N ARG A 56 -23.04 -12.65 13.72
CA ARG A 56 -23.58 -11.62 14.61
C ARG A 56 -22.95 -10.24 14.36
N LEU A 57 -21.62 -10.16 14.27
CA LEU A 57 -20.91 -8.89 14.03
C LEU A 57 -21.25 -8.25 12.69
N THR A 58 -21.25 -9.06 11.64
CA THR A 58 -21.55 -8.56 10.30
C THR A 58 -23.02 -8.13 10.17
N ARG A 59 -23.95 -8.77 10.90
CA ARG A 59 -25.36 -8.30 11.02
C ARG A 59 -25.48 -7.02 11.84
N ALA A 60 -24.60 -6.81 12.82
CA ALA A 60 -24.46 -5.56 13.54
C ALA A 60 -23.81 -4.44 12.69
N GLY A 61 -23.57 -4.67 11.39
CA GLY A 61 -23.01 -3.70 10.46
C GLY A 61 -21.50 -3.53 10.58
N VAL A 62 -20.80 -4.37 11.34
CA VAL A 62 -19.33 -4.30 11.49
C VAL A 62 -18.65 -5.02 10.32
N PRO A 63 -17.87 -4.32 9.49
CA PRO A 63 -17.02 -4.98 8.50
C PRO A 63 -15.89 -5.71 9.22
N VAL A 64 -15.69 -6.98 8.87
CA VAL A 64 -14.67 -7.83 9.50
C VAL A 64 -13.59 -8.21 8.50
N GLY A 65 -12.34 -7.93 8.85
CA GLY A 65 -11.15 -8.37 8.12
C GLY A 65 -10.40 -9.50 8.84
N ASN A 66 -9.52 -10.20 8.11
CA ASN A 66 -8.58 -11.16 8.68
C ASN A 66 -7.13 -10.75 8.39
N GLN A 67 -6.30 -10.79 9.42
CA GLN A 67 -4.86 -10.58 9.36
C GLN A 67 -4.16 -11.90 9.73
N SER A 68 -3.74 -12.64 8.70
CA SER A 68 -2.94 -13.85 8.84
C SER A 68 -1.45 -13.49 8.91
N VAL A 69 -0.65 -14.32 9.58
CA VAL A 69 0.81 -14.30 9.49
C VAL A 69 1.26 -15.55 8.76
N LEU A 70 2.18 -15.40 7.82
CA LEU A 70 2.81 -16.49 7.09
C LEU A 70 3.85 -17.15 7.99
N LEU A 71 3.56 -18.39 8.39
CA LEU A 71 4.31 -19.13 9.40
C LEU A 71 4.77 -20.48 8.84
N ALA A 72 6.07 -20.74 8.94
CA ALA A 72 6.71 -21.96 8.46
C ALA A 72 6.17 -23.21 9.18
N GLY A 73 5.82 -24.24 8.42
CA GLY A 73 5.25 -25.48 8.94
C GLY A 73 3.82 -25.35 9.48
N VAL A 74 3.18 -24.19 9.29
CA VAL A 74 1.81 -23.92 9.74
C VAL A 74 0.93 -23.66 8.53
N ASN A 75 1.14 -22.54 7.82
CA ASN A 75 0.26 -22.11 6.73
C ASN A 75 1.04 -21.65 5.48
N ASP A 76 2.31 -22.02 5.38
CA ASP A 76 3.20 -21.77 4.26
C ASP A 76 2.92 -22.68 3.05
N SER A 77 1.66 -22.74 2.64
CA SER A 77 1.20 -23.54 1.50
C SER A 77 0.08 -22.83 0.74
N VAL A 78 0.20 -22.77 -0.59
CA VAL A 78 -0.82 -22.23 -1.50
C VAL A 78 -2.19 -22.88 -1.23
N HIS A 79 -2.22 -24.20 -1.04
CA HIS A 79 -3.47 -24.95 -0.84
C HIS A 79 -4.14 -24.63 0.49
N ILE A 80 -3.35 -24.53 1.57
CA ILE A 80 -3.85 -24.14 2.89
C ILE A 80 -4.39 -22.71 2.84
N GLN A 81 -3.65 -21.79 2.23
CA GLN A 81 -4.06 -20.40 2.11
C GLN A 81 -5.32 -20.25 1.25
N ARG A 82 -5.43 -20.98 0.14
CA ARG A 82 -6.64 -20.99 -0.71
C ARG A 82 -7.87 -21.46 0.06
N GLN A 83 -7.74 -22.57 0.80
CA GLN A 83 -8.82 -23.07 1.65
C GLN A 83 -9.19 -22.05 2.74
N LEU A 84 -8.19 -21.47 3.40
CA LEU A 84 -8.39 -20.48 4.46
C LEU A 84 -9.16 -19.26 3.96
N VAL A 85 -8.73 -18.67 2.84
CA VAL A 85 -9.41 -17.46 2.32
C VAL A 85 -10.83 -17.75 1.85
N HIS A 86 -11.10 -18.94 1.32
CA HIS A 86 -12.46 -19.37 0.98
C HIS A 86 -13.34 -19.52 2.21
N ASP A 87 -12.84 -20.16 3.26
CA ASP A 87 -13.61 -20.39 4.48
C ASP A 87 -13.85 -19.08 5.26
N LEU A 88 -12.89 -18.15 5.27
CA LEU A 88 -13.08 -16.80 5.81
C LEU A 88 -14.21 -16.07 5.08
N VAL A 89 -14.21 -16.10 3.75
CA VAL A 89 -15.25 -15.44 2.95
C VAL A 89 -16.63 -16.05 3.22
N LYS A 90 -16.74 -17.38 3.39
CA LYS A 90 -18.03 -18.03 3.69
C LYS A 90 -18.66 -17.52 4.99
N ILE A 91 -17.85 -17.10 5.97
CA ILE A 91 -18.32 -16.50 7.23
C ILE A 91 -18.32 -14.95 7.18
N ARG A 92 -18.26 -14.36 5.99
CA ARG A 92 -18.28 -12.91 5.73
C ARG A 92 -17.10 -12.15 6.35
N VAL A 93 -15.95 -12.81 6.48
CA VAL A 93 -14.69 -12.19 6.88
C VAL A 93 -13.83 -11.98 5.63
N ARG A 94 -13.39 -10.73 5.40
CA ARG A 94 -12.54 -10.39 4.26
C ARG A 94 -11.07 -10.71 4.57
N PRO A 95 -10.37 -11.53 3.78
CA PRO A 95 -8.92 -11.65 3.86
C PRO A 95 -8.30 -10.27 3.61
N TYR A 96 -7.65 -9.70 4.62
CA TYR A 96 -7.13 -8.33 4.56
C TYR A 96 -5.63 -8.34 4.30
N TYR A 97 -4.87 -8.94 5.21
CA TYR A 97 -3.43 -9.07 5.06
C TYR A 97 -2.96 -10.51 5.29
N LEU A 98 -1.92 -10.86 4.54
CA LEU A 98 -0.99 -11.92 4.88
C LEU A 98 0.35 -11.26 5.24
N TYR A 99 0.73 -11.29 6.51
CA TYR A 99 1.99 -10.71 6.98
C TYR A 99 3.13 -11.69 6.78
N GLN A 100 4.28 -11.20 6.32
CA GLN A 100 5.54 -11.88 6.56
C GLN A 100 5.79 -11.95 8.08
N CYS A 101 6.26 -13.10 8.59
CA CYS A 101 6.64 -13.21 10.00
C CYS A 101 7.78 -12.23 10.34
N ASP A 102 7.54 -11.38 11.34
CA ASP A 102 8.43 -10.29 11.76
C ASP A 102 9.77 -10.76 12.34
N LEU A 103 10.72 -9.82 12.38
CA LEU A 103 12.03 -9.96 13.03
C LEU A 103 11.91 -9.79 14.55
N VAL A 104 11.16 -10.66 15.22
CA VAL A 104 11.01 -10.64 16.68
C VAL A 104 11.72 -11.82 17.35
N GLU A 105 12.20 -11.59 18.56
CA GLU A 105 12.85 -12.60 19.37
C GLU A 105 11.93 -13.81 19.57
N GLY A 106 12.50 -15.02 19.47
CA GLY A 106 11.76 -16.28 19.64
C GLY A 106 10.94 -16.74 18.44
N ALA A 107 10.65 -15.90 17.44
CA ALA A 107 9.81 -16.29 16.29
C ALA A 107 10.62 -16.77 15.06
N GLY A 108 11.95 -16.79 15.13
CA GLY A 108 12.82 -17.07 13.97
C GLY A 108 12.52 -18.38 13.23
N HIS A 109 12.14 -19.43 13.97
CA HIS A 109 11.82 -20.75 13.42
C HIS A 109 10.49 -20.80 12.64
N PHE A 110 9.62 -19.81 12.82
CA PHE A 110 8.38 -19.67 12.04
C PHE A 110 8.56 -18.82 10.78
N ARG A 111 9.75 -18.26 10.52
CA ARG A 111 9.95 -17.38 9.36
C ARG A 111 10.02 -18.16 8.06
N THR A 112 9.33 -17.64 7.05
CA THR A 112 9.45 -18.07 5.65
C THR A 112 10.33 -17.13 4.85
N SER A 113 10.77 -17.55 3.66
CA SER A 113 11.30 -16.62 2.66
C SER A 113 10.18 -15.71 2.13
N VAL A 114 10.55 -14.51 1.68
CA VAL A 114 9.60 -13.60 1.01
C VAL A 114 9.07 -14.21 -0.30
N SER A 115 9.91 -14.98 -0.99
CA SER A 115 9.51 -15.73 -2.19
C SER A 115 8.35 -16.70 -1.94
N LYS A 116 8.21 -17.24 -0.73
CA LYS A 116 7.09 -18.11 -0.38
C LYS A 116 5.76 -17.36 -0.34
N GLY A 117 5.78 -16.11 0.14
CA GLY A 117 4.61 -15.23 0.07
C GLY A 117 4.24 -14.89 -1.36
N ILE A 118 5.23 -14.60 -2.22
CA ILE A 118 5.01 -14.34 -3.66
C ILE A 118 4.39 -15.57 -4.35
N GLU A 119 4.91 -16.77 -4.09
CA GLU A 119 4.36 -18.05 -4.60
C GLU A 119 2.89 -18.22 -4.20
N ILE A 120 2.55 -17.94 -2.94
CA ILE A 120 1.17 -17.96 -2.44
C ILE A 120 0.31 -16.95 -3.18
N MET A 121 0.78 -15.71 -3.35
CA MET A 121 0.02 -14.68 -4.04
C MET A 121 -0.24 -15.01 -5.51
N GLU A 122 0.73 -15.62 -6.21
CA GLU A 122 0.56 -16.16 -7.56
C GLU A 122 -0.53 -17.23 -7.58
N GLY A 123 -0.49 -18.18 -6.64
CA GLY A 123 -1.47 -19.26 -6.54
C GLY A 123 -2.88 -18.84 -6.06
N LEU A 124 -3.06 -17.59 -5.64
CA LEU A 124 -4.36 -17.03 -5.24
C LEU A 124 -4.93 -16.12 -6.32
N ARG A 125 -4.17 -15.12 -6.79
CA ARG A 125 -4.68 -14.13 -7.75
C ARG A 125 -5.13 -14.84 -9.04
N GLY A 126 -6.36 -14.56 -9.48
CA GLY A 126 -6.96 -15.18 -10.67
C GLY A 126 -7.49 -16.60 -10.46
N HIS A 127 -6.91 -17.37 -9.54
CA HIS A 127 -7.39 -18.70 -9.16
C HIS A 127 -8.56 -18.69 -8.15
N THR A 128 -8.89 -17.53 -7.59
CA THR A 128 -10.04 -17.31 -6.70
C THR A 128 -10.65 -15.92 -6.90
N SER A 129 -11.81 -15.69 -6.29
CA SER A 129 -12.48 -14.39 -6.24
C SER A 129 -11.54 -13.28 -5.76
N GLY A 130 -11.53 -12.14 -6.46
CA GLY A 130 -10.59 -11.05 -6.20
C GLY A 130 -10.63 -10.49 -4.79
N TYR A 131 -11.80 -10.48 -4.14
CA TYR A 131 -11.97 -10.01 -2.76
C TYR A 131 -11.52 -11.04 -1.69
N ALA A 132 -11.25 -12.28 -2.09
CA ALA A 132 -10.65 -13.31 -1.24
C ALA A 132 -9.11 -13.27 -1.28
N VAL A 133 -8.51 -12.44 -2.13
CA VAL A 133 -7.06 -12.32 -2.23
C VAL A 133 -6.58 -11.23 -1.27
N PRO A 134 -5.87 -11.56 -0.19
CA PRO A 134 -5.33 -10.56 0.74
C PRO A 134 -4.20 -9.78 0.08
N THR A 135 -3.74 -8.71 0.72
CA THR A 135 -2.45 -8.11 0.38
C THR A 135 -1.36 -8.85 1.16
N TYR A 136 -0.36 -9.40 0.47
CA TYR A 136 0.85 -9.89 1.15
C TYR A 136 1.77 -8.71 1.44
N VAL A 137 2.17 -8.56 2.70
CA VAL A 137 2.97 -7.42 3.16
C VAL A 137 4.17 -7.86 3.99
N VAL A 138 5.25 -7.10 3.88
CA VAL A 138 6.40 -7.15 4.77
C VAL A 138 6.40 -5.85 5.57
N ASP A 139 6.35 -5.93 6.90
CA ASP A 139 6.54 -4.74 7.73
C ASP A 139 8.03 -4.35 7.68
N ALA A 140 8.30 -3.13 7.23
CA ALA A 140 9.65 -2.61 7.11
C ALA A 140 10.26 -2.44 8.51
N PRO A 141 11.44 -3.03 8.80
CA PRO A 141 12.14 -2.81 10.05
C PRO A 141 12.37 -1.32 10.31
N GLY A 142 12.30 -0.90 11.57
CA GLY A 142 12.42 0.51 11.94
C GLY A 142 11.14 1.33 11.75
N GLY A 143 10.00 0.70 11.45
CA GLY A 143 8.70 1.38 11.42
C GLY A 143 8.35 2.04 10.09
N GLY A 144 9.01 1.64 8.99
CA GLY A 144 8.73 2.15 7.64
C GLY A 144 7.38 1.75 7.04
N GLY A 145 6.55 1.02 7.78
CA GLY A 145 5.21 0.63 7.38
C GLY A 145 5.13 -0.69 6.59
N LYS A 146 3.94 -0.96 6.05
CA LYS A 146 3.59 -2.23 5.41
C LYS A 146 3.87 -2.15 3.92
N ILE A 147 4.91 -2.81 3.46
CA ILE A 147 5.31 -2.81 2.06
C ILE A 147 4.59 -3.98 1.36
N PRO A 148 3.66 -3.73 0.42
CA PRO A 148 3.03 -4.79 -0.35
C PRO A 148 4.04 -5.46 -1.27
N VAL A 149 3.98 -6.79 -1.32
CA VAL A 149 4.82 -7.60 -2.20
C VAL A 149 3.92 -8.49 -3.05
N THR A 150 4.09 -8.43 -4.37
CA THR A 150 3.24 -9.15 -5.32
C THR A 150 4.07 -9.74 -6.46
N PRO A 151 3.55 -10.73 -7.19
CA PRO A 151 4.16 -11.15 -8.45
C PRO A 151 4.17 -10.03 -9.49
N ASN A 152 5.09 -10.10 -10.45
CA ASN A 152 5.16 -9.12 -11.55
C ASN A 152 4.15 -9.49 -12.64
N TYR A 153 3.21 -8.59 -12.92
CA TYR A 153 2.21 -8.76 -13.99
C TYR A 153 2.47 -7.85 -15.19
N VAL A 154 3.18 -6.73 -15.00
CA VAL A 154 3.71 -5.89 -16.09
C VAL A 154 5.02 -6.49 -16.57
N LEU A 155 5.12 -6.74 -17.88
CA LEU A 155 6.31 -7.33 -18.51
C LEU A 155 7.15 -6.31 -19.28
N ALA A 156 6.49 -5.37 -19.96
CA ALA A 156 7.15 -4.33 -20.75
C ALA A 156 6.19 -3.16 -20.97
N GLN A 157 6.73 -2.00 -21.34
CA GLN A 157 5.97 -0.80 -21.68
C GLN A 157 6.68 0.01 -22.77
N ALA A 158 5.90 0.71 -23.60
CA ALA A 158 6.35 1.65 -24.62
C ALA A 158 5.27 2.75 -24.77
N PRO A 159 5.54 3.89 -25.43
CA PRO A 159 4.52 4.91 -25.66
C PRO A 159 3.25 4.31 -26.28
N GLY A 160 2.11 4.49 -25.61
CA GLY A 160 0.81 4.01 -26.07
C GLY A 160 0.52 2.52 -25.81
N LYS A 161 1.43 1.75 -25.16
CA LYS A 161 1.26 0.30 -24.96
C LYS A 161 1.91 -0.23 -23.68
N VAL A 162 1.20 -1.12 -22.99
CA VAL A 162 1.72 -1.93 -21.88
C VAL A 162 1.53 -3.41 -22.16
N VAL A 163 2.59 -4.21 -22.00
CA VAL A 163 2.54 -5.68 -22.09
C VAL A 163 2.29 -6.25 -20.69
N LEU A 164 1.21 -7.01 -20.55
CA LEU A 164 0.75 -7.61 -19.31
C LEU A 164 0.69 -9.13 -19.45
N ARG A 165 0.92 -9.86 -18.36
CA ARG A 165 0.58 -11.28 -18.25
C ARG A 165 -0.51 -11.48 -17.21
N ASN A 166 -1.33 -12.53 -17.36
CA ASN A 166 -2.27 -12.96 -16.33
C ASN A 166 -1.73 -14.17 -15.52
N PHE A 167 -2.57 -14.72 -14.65
CA PHE A 167 -2.25 -15.87 -13.80
C PHE A 167 -2.09 -17.20 -14.59
N GLU A 168 -2.61 -17.29 -15.81
CA GLU A 168 -2.51 -18.47 -16.68
C GLU A 168 -1.23 -18.45 -17.54
N GLY A 169 -0.50 -17.34 -17.52
CA GLY A 169 0.61 -17.08 -18.45
C GLY A 169 0.16 -16.53 -19.81
N PHE A 170 -1.11 -16.14 -19.97
CA PHE A 170 -1.57 -15.41 -21.14
C PHE A 170 -0.95 -14.00 -21.14
N ILE A 171 -0.23 -13.68 -22.23
CA ILE A 171 0.43 -12.40 -22.42
C ILE A 171 -0.38 -11.57 -23.42
N THR A 172 -0.69 -10.33 -23.07
CA THR A 172 -1.50 -9.42 -23.87
C THR A 172 -0.97 -8.00 -23.82
N THR A 173 -1.41 -7.17 -24.75
CA THR A 173 -1.09 -5.74 -24.79
C THR A 173 -2.33 -4.92 -24.47
N TYR A 174 -2.21 -4.01 -23.51
CA TYR A 174 -3.15 -2.90 -23.31
C TYR A 174 -2.70 -1.71 -24.17
N THR A 175 -3.63 -1.13 -24.95
CA THR A 175 -3.35 0.08 -25.74
C THR A 175 -3.80 1.30 -24.94
N GLU A 176 -2.86 2.20 -24.69
CA GLU A 176 -3.08 3.45 -23.95
C GLU A 176 -3.50 4.59 -24.90
N PRO A 177 -4.27 5.58 -24.41
CA PRO A 177 -4.61 6.78 -25.18
C PRO A 177 -3.35 7.59 -25.54
N LEU A 178 -3.30 8.10 -26.78
CA LEU A 178 -2.20 8.95 -27.25
C LEU A 178 -2.43 10.44 -26.98
N ASP A 179 -3.66 10.80 -26.66
CA ASP A 179 -4.18 12.16 -26.46
C ASP A 179 -4.57 12.41 -24.99
N TYR A 180 -4.05 11.60 -24.06
CA TYR A 180 -4.25 11.82 -22.64
C TYR A 180 -3.59 13.11 -22.19
N ASP A 181 -4.41 14.07 -21.75
CA ASP A 181 -3.97 15.29 -21.09
C ASP A 181 -3.94 15.06 -19.56
N PRO A 182 -2.76 14.99 -18.93
CA PRO A 182 -2.64 14.81 -17.48
C PRO A 182 -3.22 15.99 -16.68
N ASP A 183 -3.39 17.17 -17.30
CA ASP A 183 -3.86 18.37 -16.62
C ASP A 183 -5.38 18.52 -16.63
N ALA A 184 -6.10 17.69 -17.40
CA ALA A 184 -7.55 17.75 -17.52
C ALA A 184 -8.30 17.47 -16.20
N ILE A 185 -7.64 16.88 -15.20
CA ILE A 185 -8.19 16.57 -13.86
C ILE A 185 -8.13 17.75 -12.88
N LYS A 186 -7.29 18.76 -13.14
CA LYS A 186 -7.03 19.88 -12.20
C LYS A 186 -8.29 20.63 -11.75
N PRO A 187 -9.30 20.90 -12.62
CA PRO A 187 -10.52 21.56 -12.18
C PRO A 187 -11.30 20.75 -11.13
N GLN A 188 -11.31 19.42 -11.23
CA GLN A 188 -11.97 18.53 -10.28
C GLN A 188 -11.16 18.41 -8.99
N GLU A 189 -9.83 18.36 -9.11
CA GLU A 189 -8.93 18.34 -7.96
C GLU A 189 -9.10 19.58 -7.07
N ALA A 190 -9.24 20.76 -7.69
CA ALA A 190 -9.46 22.02 -6.98
C ALA A 190 -10.76 22.07 -6.14
N LEU A 191 -11.68 21.12 -6.32
CA LEU A 191 -12.91 20.99 -5.52
C LEU A 191 -12.71 20.20 -4.22
N ILE A 192 -11.57 19.52 -4.06
CA ILE A 192 -11.27 18.67 -2.92
C ILE A 192 -10.30 19.40 -1.99
N ALA A 193 -10.58 19.38 -0.69
CA ALA A 193 -9.63 19.88 0.29
C ALA A 193 -8.45 18.89 0.40
N HIS A 194 -7.25 19.35 0.10
CA HIS A 194 -6.05 18.55 0.30
C HIS A 194 -5.85 18.26 1.79
N ARG A 195 -5.62 16.98 2.10
CA ARG A 195 -5.22 16.58 3.44
C ARG A 195 -3.75 17.00 3.64
N PRO A 196 -3.42 17.76 4.69
CA PRO A 196 -2.02 18.08 4.97
C PRO A 196 -1.27 16.81 5.41
N GLU A 197 -0.16 16.50 4.73
CA GLU A 197 0.72 15.35 5.02
C GLU A 197 2.17 15.77 5.24
N PRO A 198 2.45 16.71 6.18
CA PRO A 198 3.75 17.35 6.31
C PRO A 198 4.87 16.34 6.53
N GLY A 199 5.78 16.24 5.55
CA GLY A 199 6.96 15.38 5.59
C GLY A 199 6.69 13.91 5.32
N GLN A 200 5.51 13.56 4.77
CA GLN A 200 5.15 12.19 4.42
C GLN A 200 4.95 11.97 2.91
N GLU A 201 5.22 12.96 2.05
CA GLU A 201 4.98 12.83 0.61
C GLU A 201 5.93 11.83 -0.09
N GLY A 202 7.22 11.79 0.30
CA GLY A 202 8.17 10.78 -0.16
C GLY A 202 8.31 10.69 -1.69
N ILE A 203 8.07 9.52 -2.28
CA ILE A 203 8.18 9.31 -3.73
C ILE A 203 7.15 10.15 -4.50
N LEU A 204 5.99 10.48 -3.90
CA LEU A 204 4.95 11.26 -4.56
C LEU A 204 5.45 12.67 -4.94
N GLU A 205 6.20 13.33 -4.05
CA GLU A 205 6.86 14.62 -4.34
C GLU A 205 7.79 14.56 -5.56
N LEU A 206 8.46 13.43 -5.78
CA LEU A 206 9.31 13.23 -6.97
C LEU A 206 8.46 13.16 -8.24
N LEU A 207 7.30 12.53 -8.17
CA LEU A 207 6.38 12.38 -9.30
C LEU A 207 5.63 13.68 -9.62
N GLU A 208 5.34 14.49 -8.60
CA GLU A 208 4.71 15.80 -8.74
C GLU A 208 5.71 16.91 -9.12
N GLY A 209 7.00 16.59 -9.18
CA GLY A 209 8.05 17.54 -9.50
C GLY A 209 8.36 18.54 -8.39
N GLN A 210 7.82 18.37 -7.18
CA GLN A 210 8.12 19.25 -6.04
C GLN A 210 9.54 19.05 -5.51
N ARG A 211 10.11 17.85 -5.73
CA ARG A 211 11.46 17.48 -5.33
C ARG A 211 12.13 16.67 -6.43
N MET A 212 13.44 16.82 -6.60
CA MET A 212 14.19 16.08 -7.64
C MET A 212 14.86 14.79 -7.13
N PHE A 213 15.23 14.73 -5.84
CA PHE A 213 15.97 13.59 -5.29
C PHE A 213 15.59 13.32 -3.83
N ILE A 214 15.53 12.05 -3.43
CA ILE A 214 15.53 11.62 -2.02
C ILE A 214 16.89 10.96 -1.74
N GLU A 215 17.62 11.50 -0.77
CA GLU A 215 18.98 11.07 -0.47
C GLU A 215 19.08 10.67 1.01
N PRO A 216 19.82 9.61 1.35
CA PRO A 216 20.14 9.29 2.73
C PRO A 216 20.94 10.41 3.41
N GLU A 217 20.84 10.50 4.74
CA GLU A 217 21.71 11.37 5.53
C GLU A 217 23.19 11.04 5.26
N GLY A 218 23.99 12.07 4.99
CA GLY A 218 25.40 11.95 4.65
C GLY A 218 25.72 11.41 3.25
N PHE A 219 24.75 11.40 2.33
CA PHE A 219 24.96 11.00 0.95
C PHE A 219 26.10 11.78 0.26
N GLU A 220 26.16 13.10 0.44
CA GLU A 220 27.20 13.92 -0.20
C GLU A 220 28.61 13.60 0.31
N GLU A 221 28.80 13.39 1.62
CA GLU A 221 30.11 13.06 2.17
C GLU A 221 30.57 11.65 1.75
N THR A 222 29.68 10.66 1.86
CA THR A 222 29.97 9.27 1.49
C THR A 222 30.28 9.13 0.00
N ARG A 223 29.56 9.86 -0.85
CA ARG A 223 29.78 9.91 -2.29
C ARG A 223 31.07 10.64 -2.65
N ALA A 224 31.44 11.69 -1.93
CA ALA A 224 32.68 12.42 -2.16
C ALA A 224 33.92 11.57 -1.88
N ARG A 225 33.83 10.55 -1.02
CA ARG A 225 34.95 9.64 -0.64
C ARG A 225 36.24 10.40 -0.25
N GLY A 226 36.11 11.60 0.31
CA GLY A 226 37.24 12.48 0.65
C GLY A 226 38.01 13.09 -0.55
N GLY A 227 37.50 12.97 -1.77
CA GLY A 227 38.11 13.54 -2.99
C GLY A 227 37.69 14.99 -3.26
N ALA A 228 38.45 15.67 -4.11
CA ALA A 228 38.15 17.04 -4.54
C ALA A 228 36.78 17.16 -5.23
N GLU A 229 36.19 18.35 -5.16
CA GLU A 229 34.89 18.66 -5.76
C GLU A 229 34.92 18.38 -7.28
N HIS A 230 34.00 17.56 -7.77
CA HIS A 230 33.96 17.17 -9.19
C HIS A 230 33.39 18.33 -10.01
N ARG A 231 33.89 18.57 -11.22
CA ARG A 231 33.47 19.67 -12.10
C ARG A 231 31.94 19.77 -12.33
N LEU A 232 31.21 18.66 -12.27
CA LEU A 232 29.73 18.68 -12.36
C LEU A 232 29.02 19.19 -11.08
N ARG A 233 29.77 19.57 -10.05
CA ARG A 233 29.29 19.98 -8.71
C ARG A 233 29.67 21.41 -8.33
N SER A 234 30.57 22.07 -9.07
CA SER A 234 30.96 23.46 -8.82
C SER A 234 29.75 24.38 -8.88
N GLY A 235 29.70 25.41 -8.02
CA GLY A 235 28.52 26.25 -7.76
C GLY A 235 27.75 26.77 -8.98
N GLU A 236 28.41 27.01 -10.13
CA GLU A 236 27.76 27.40 -11.39
C GLU A 236 26.89 26.30 -12.04
N ILE A 237 27.09 25.02 -11.69
CA ILE A 237 26.40 23.86 -12.29
C ILE A 237 25.30 23.29 -11.38
N LYS A 238 25.22 23.68 -10.10
CA LYS A 238 24.06 23.29 -9.25
C LYS A 238 22.74 23.81 -9.81
N GLN A 239 22.75 24.97 -10.49
CA GLN A 239 21.60 25.50 -11.22
C GLN A 239 21.34 24.83 -12.58
N LYS A 240 22.26 23.97 -13.07
CA LYS A 240 22.11 23.27 -14.36
C LYS A 240 20.97 22.25 -14.36
N TRP A 241 20.76 21.60 -13.22
CA TRP A 241 19.76 20.53 -13.08
C TRP A 241 18.47 21.12 -12.53
N GLN A 242 17.84 21.97 -13.34
CA GLN A 242 16.47 22.43 -13.14
C GLN A 242 15.58 21.72 -14.15
N PRO A 243 14.41 21.21 -13.75
CA PRO A 243 13.48 20.60 -14.68
C PRO A 243 12.80 21.72 -15.46
N LEU A 244 13.42 22.15 -16.55
CA LEU A 244 12.86 23.15 -17.45
C LEU A 244 11.83 22.48 -18.36
N GLY A 245 10.59 22.98 -18.36
CA GLY A 245 9.57 22.59 -19.35
C GLY A 245 8.67 21.39 -18.99
N ILE A 246 8.61 20.98 -17.72
CA ILE A 246 7.65 19.96 -17.23
C ILE A 246 6.99 20.48 -15.95
N GLY A 247 5.92 21.29 -16.06
CA GLY A 247 5.16 21.78 -14.90
C GLY A 247 5.94 22.71 -13.96
N SER A 248 5.26 23.65 -13.31
CA SER A 248 5.91 24.80 -12.66
C SER A 248 6.61 24.45 -11.34
N ILE A 249 7.95 24.53 -11.30
CA ILE A 249 8.69 24.73 -10.04
C ILE A 249 8.82 26.21 -9.68
N GLU A 250 8.76 27.14 -10.63
CA GLU A 250 8.70 28.58 -10.29
C GLU A 250 7.89 29.35 -11.34
N GLN A 251 6.69 29.80 -11.00
CA GLN A 251 6.21 31.06 -11.58
C GLN A 251 6.96 32.18 -10.86
N GLN A 252 8.18 32.50 -11.31
CA GLN A 252 8.74 33.82 -11.04
C GLN A 252 7.90 34.84 -11.82
N PRO A 253 7.33 35.89 -11.18
CA PRO A 253 6.72 36.96 -11.93
C PRO A 253 7.81 37.61 -12.77
N ALA A 254 7.59 37.66 -14.09
CA ALA A 254 8.41 38.48 -14.98
C ALA A 254 8.45 39.90 -14.43
N GLN A 255 9.63 40.33 -13.96
CA GLN A 255 9.92 41.74 -13.80
C GLN A 255 9.86 42.35 -15.20
N LEU A 256 8.81 43.14 -15.45
CA LEU A 256 8.79 44.06 -16.56
C LEU A 256 9.93 45.06 -16.29
N GLU A 257 11.04 44.93 -17.00
CA GLU A 257 11.97 46.04 -17.18
C GLU A 257 11.17 47.16 -17.86
N GLU A 258 10.83 48.20 -17.11
CA GLU A 258 10.42 49.47 -17.69
C GLU A 258 11.61 50.00 -18.49
N GLY A 259 11.45 49.90 -19.81
CA GLY A 259 12.33 50.50 -20.79
C GLY A 259 12.51 51.98 -20.48
N ASN A 260 13.77 52.34 -20.31
CA ASN A 260 14.28 53.69 -20.32
C ASN A 260 14.08 54.28 -21.72
N ASP A 261 12.91 54.88 -21.97
CA ASP A 261 12.69 55.77 -23.10
C ASP A 261 12.77 57.22 -22.59
N GLY A 262 13.96 57.79 -22.70
CA GLY A 262 14.12 59.23 -22.73
C GLY A 262 13.71 59.74 -24.11
N GLU A 263 12.84 60.76 -24.14
CA GLU A 263 12.88 61.93 -25.02
C GLU A 263 11.68 62.85 -24.72
N GLY A 264 11.96 64.09 -24.29
CA GLY A 264 10.97 65.16 -24.06
C GLY A 264 11.25 66.03 -22.85
#